data_AF-A0A7I7TF55-F1
#
_entry.id   AF-A0A7I7TF55-F1
#
_cell.length_a   1.000
_cell.length_b   1.000
_cell.length_c   1.000
_cell.angle_alpha   90.00
_cell.angle_beta   90.00
_cell.angle_gamma   90.00
#
_symmetry.space_group_name_H-M   'P 1'
#
loop_
_entity.id
_entity.type
_entity.pdbx_description
1 polymer ?
#
loop_
_entity_poly.entity_id
_entity_poly.type
_entity_poly.pdbx_seq_one_letter_code
_entity_poly.pdbx_strand_id
1 'polypeptide(L)'
;MSEDDSAVDPAQLAFQRFTELIGEFTHFSVSAFGGIKLANDAHNLGRTIGMHEKPRKDTGAQFEYLRGLMLLALWAGFEAFFEDFCKGVLMRTISAQEAQSQYVKIFNKSRSKRKTSLTKFEAILEPLARHGDIPPNLLTAFKEAEAIRNIWAHNAGRVDEKFLHDAPGLELTLGDKVNMDVDQYIKYIQAISMYSIVISTRDTIALGYAALPEDYMGDGQFRADYATLFCS
;
A
#
# COMPACT_ATOMS: atom_id res chain seq x y z
N MET A 1 -6.01 -11.17 38.64
CA MET A 1 -6.52 -10.60 37.39
C MET A 1 -6.34 -11.65 36.33
N SER A 2 -7.38 -12.44 36.06
CA SER A 2 -7.40 -13.28 34.87
C SER A 2 -7.47 -12.31 33.69
N GLU A 3 -6.42 -12.27 32.87
CA GLU A 3 -6.53 -11.71 31.52
C GLU A 3 -7.67 -12.46 30.85
N ASP A 4 -8.81 -11.78 30.75
CA ASP A 4 -9.93 -12.23 29.96
C ASP A 4 -9.45 -12.15 28.51
N ASP A 5 -8.94 -13.28 28.02
CA ASP A 5 -8.38 -13.46 26.69
C ASP A 5 -9.53 -13.46 25.68
N SER A 6 -10.29 -12.36 25.65
CA SER A 6 -11.36 -12.15 24.71
C SER A 6 -10.74 -12.25 23.32
N ALA A 7 -11.08 -13.31 22.61
CA ALA A 7 -10.50 -13.61 21.31
C ALA A 7 -10.53 -12.34 20.43
N VAL A 8 -9.35 -11.87 20.04
CA VAL A 8 -9.21 -10.68 19.20
C VAL A 8 -9.99 -10.91 17.91
N ASP A 9 -10.83 -9.94 17.54
CA ASP A 9 -11.60 -10.00 16.29
C ASP A 9 -10.64 -10.22 15.10
N PRO A 10 -10.85 -11.24 14.25
CA PRO A 10 -9.89 -11.58 13.20
C PRO A 10 -9.64 -10.48 12.16
N ALA A 11 -10.65 -9.65 11.85
CA ALA A 11 -10.47 -8.53 10.92
C ALA A 11 -9.66 -7.39 11.57
N GLN A 12 -9.91 -7.09 12.85
CA GLN A 12 -9.09 -6.15 13.60
C GLN A 12 -7.63 -6.65 13.73
N LEU A 13 -7.43 -7.95 13.97
CA LEU A 13 -6.10 -8.55 13.99
C LEU A 13 -5.38 -8.40 12.64
N ALA A 14 -6.07 -8.66 11.52
CA ALA A 14 -5.50 -8.45 10.18
C ALA A 14 -5.06 -6.99 9.96
N PHE A 15 -5.90 -6.02 10.35
CA PHE A 15 -5.59 -4.60 10.27
C PHE A 15 -4.41 -4.20 11.17
N GLN A 16 -4.36 -4.70 12.41
CA GLN A 16 -3.24 -4.47 13.33
C GLN A 16 -1.93 -4.99 12.73
N ARG A 17 -1.91 -6.24 12.25
CA ARG A 17 -0.71 -6.85 11.64
C ARG A 17 -0.25 -6.09 10.40
N PHE A 18 -1.17 -5.59 9.59
CA PHE A 18 -0.81 -4.75 8.45
C PHE A 18 -0.19 -3.43 8.89
N THR A 19 -0.74 -2.79 9.92
CA THR A 19 -0.20 -1.53 10.46
C THR A 19 1.20 -1.72 11.05
N GLU A 20 1.42 -2.83 11.78
CA GLU A 20 2.76 -3.23 12.24
C GLU A 20 3.73 -3.41 11.07
N LEU A 21 3.29 -4.11 10.01
CA LEU A 21 4.08 -4.27 8.78
C LEU A 21 4.42 -2.92 8.14
N ILE A 22 3.50 -1.96 8.04
CA ILE A 22 3.79 -0.60 7.54
C ILE A 22 4.90 0.07 8.36
N GLY A 23 4.83 -0.06 9.69
CA GLY A 23 5.84 0.50 10.61
C GLY A 23 7.22 -0.11 10.38
N GLU A 24 7.31 -1.44 10.35
CA GLU A 24 8.55 -2.17 10.07
C GLU A 24 9.10 -1.82 8.68
N PHE A 25 8.22 -1.75 7.69
CA PHE A 25 8.55 -1.42 6.31
C PHE A 25 9.12 -0.01 6.17
N THR A 26 8.54 0.95 6.89
CA THR A 26 9.02 2.33 6.95
C THR A 26 10.40 2.39 7.61
N HIS A 27 10.58 1.72 8.75
CA HIS A 27 11.87 1.66 9.44
C HIS A 27 12.96 1.00 8.57
N PHE A 28 12.62 -0.10 7.89
CA PHE A 28 13.52 -0.77 6.95
C PHE A 28 13.88 0.15 5.77
N SER A 29 12.92 0.88 5.19
CA SER A 29 13.15 1.84 4.11
C SER A 29 14.21 2.88 4.51
N VAL A 30 14.00 3.53 5.66
CA VAL A 30 14.90 4.57 6.18
C VAL A 30 16.30 4.00 6.41
N SER A 31 16.38 2.82 7.03
CA SER A 31 17.65 2.15 7.32
C SER A 31 18.40 1.77 6.05
N ALA A 32 17.72 1.18 5.07
CA ALA A 32 18.32 0.78 3.80
C ALA A 32 18.84 1.99 3.01
N PHE A 33 18.06 3.07 2.95
CA PHE A 33 18.50 4.30 2.28
C PHE A 33 19.67 4.97 3.00
N GLY A 34 19.68 4.99 4.34
CA GLY A 34 20.80 5.47 5.14
C GLY A 34 22.08 4.67 4.90
N GLY A 35 21.98 3.34 4.86
CA GLY A 35 23.10 2.44 4.57
C GLY A 35 23.71 2.65 3.18
N ILE A 36 22.87 2.79 2.15
CA ILE A 36 23.34 3.08 0.78
C ILE A 36 24.07 4.43 0.75
N LYS A 37 23.51 5.46 1.39
CA LYS A 37 24.15 6.78 1.47
C LYS A 37 25.52 6.69 2.15
N LEU A 38 25.60 6.04 3.31
CA LEU A 38 26.86 5.88 4.04
C LEU A 38 27.92 5.12 3.22
N ALA A 39 27.53 4.04 2.54
CA ALA A 39 28.43 3.28 1.67
C ALA A 39 28.98 4.15 0.53
N ASN A 40 28.14 5.03 -0.03
CA ASN A 40 28.55 5.97 -1.07
C ASN A 40 29.51 7.02 -0.54
N ASP A 41 29.22 7.59 0.64
CA ASP A 41 30.08 8.58 1.28
C ASP A 41 31.45 7.97 1.60
N ALA A 42 31.49 6.73 2.11
CA ALA A 42 32.73 6.00 2.36
C ALA A 42 33.52 5.72 1.06
N HIS A 43 32.83 5.31 -0.01
CA HIS A 43 33.46 5.09 -1.31
C HIS A 43 34.05 6.39 -1.89
N ASN A 44 33.33 7.51 -1.76
CA ASN A 44 33.79 8.82 -2.22
C ASN A 44 34.94 9.37 -1.35
N LEU A 45 34.96 9.09 -0.04
CA LEU A 45 36.07 9.47 0.84
C LEU A 45 37.39 8.87 0.35
N GLY A 46 37.39 7.59 -0.06
CA GLY A 46 38.54 6.91 -0.65
C GLY A 46 39.10 7.61 -1.89
N ARG A 47 38.24 8.32 -2.65
CA ARG A 47 38.68 9.16 -3.78
C ARG A 47 39.32 10.47 -3.33
N THR A 48 38.73 11.14 -2.34
CA THR A 48 39.25 12.40 -1.81
C THR A 48 40.67 12.25 -1.28
N ILE A 49 41.01 11.06 -0.76
CA ILE A 49 42.35 10.73 -0.27
C ILE A 49 43.27 10.10 -1.34
N GLY A 50 42.87 10.09 -2.62
CA GLY A 50 43.71 9.63 -3.73
C GLY A 50 43.90 8.11 -3.82
N MET A 51 43.13 7.30 -3.09
CA MET A 51 43.31 5.85 -3.07
C MET A 51 42.67 5.12 -4.26
N HIS A 52 41.76 5.76 -5.00
CA HIS A 52 41.03 5.12 -6.11
C HIS A 52 40.80 6.04 -7.31
N GLU A 53 41.19 5.59 -8.52
CA GLU A 53 40.93 6.26 -9.80
C GLU A 53 39.62 5.82 -10.49
N LYS A 54 38.85 4.89 -9.90
CA LYS A 54 37.64 4.34 -10.54
C LYS A 54 36.55 5.41 -10.74
N PRO A 55 35.78 5.34 -11.84
CA PRO A 55 34.67 6.26 -12.11
C PRO A 55 33.63 6.22 -10.98
N ARG A 56 33.03 7.39 -10.69
CA ARG A 56 32.01 7.55 -9.63
C ARG A 56 30.84 6.63 -9.95
N LYS A 57 30.47 5.75 -9.03
CA LYS A 57 29.24 4.95 -9.18
C LYS A 57 28.04 5.87 -9.01
N ASP A 58 27.18 5.91 -10.03
CA ASP A 58 25.85 6.49 -9.90
C ASP A 58 24.98 5.55 -9.06
N THR A 59 24.48 6.08 -7.94
CA THR A 59 23.67 5.34 -6.99
C THR A 59 22.22 5.77 -7.01
N GLY A 60 21.87 6.81 -7.77
CA GLY A 60 20.48 7.22 -8.00
C GLY A 60 19.67 6.04 -8.52
N ALA A 61 20.22 5.34 -9.52
CA ALA A 61 19.60 4.13 -10.09
C ALA A 61 19.38 3.00 -9.07
N GLN A 62 20.21 2.89 -8.02
CA GLN A 62 20.03 1.89 -6.96
C GLN A 62 18.88 2.28 -6.02
N PHE A 63 18.78 3.57 -5.65
CA PHE A 63 17.69 4.10 -4.84
C PHE A 63 16.33 3.93 -5.54
N GLU A 64 16.26 4.25 -6.83
CA GLU A 64 15.06 4.13 -7.65
C GLU A 64 14.60 2.67 -7.75
N TYR A 65 15.54 1.76 -8.03
CA TYR A 65 15.26 0.32 -8.09
C TYR A 65 14.76 -0.21 -6.75
N LEU A 66 15.40 0.19 -5.64
CA LEU A 66 14.98 -0.21 -4.31
C LEU A 66 13.56 0.29 -4.01
N ARG A 67 13.21 1.56 -4.28
CA ARG A 67 11.83 2.07 -4.08
C ARG A 67 10.80 1.29 -4.89
N GLY A 68 11.11 0.91 -6.13
CA GLY A 68 10.25 0.07 -6.96
C GLY A 68 9.97 -1.30 -6.33
N LEU A 69 11.03 -2.00 -5.91
CA LEU A 69 10.91 -3.28 -5.22
C LEU A 69 10.19 -3.17 -3.88
N MET A 70 10.44 -2.09 -3.16
CA MET A 70 9.78 -1.81 -1.90
C MET A 70 8.27 -1.62 -2.13
N LEU A 71 7.85 -0.77 -3.06
CA LEU A 71 6.43 -0.59 -3.36
C LEU A 71 5.76 -1.91 -3.78
N LEU A 72 6.44 -2.74 -4.57
CA LEU A 72 5.98 -4.09 -4.94
C LEU A 72 5.74 -4.97 -3.71
N ALA A 73 6.69 -5.01 -2.77
CA ALA A 73 6.58 -5.80 -1.55
C ALA A 73 5.45 -5.29 -0.64
N LEU A 74 5.33 -3.97 -0.48
CA LEU A 74 4.26 -3.35 0.29
C LEU A 74 2.88 -3.67 -0.30
N TRP A 75 2.74 -3.58 -1.62
CA TRP A 75 1.49 -3.92 -2.30
C TRP A 75 1.08 -5.37 -2.06
N ALA A 76 2.04 -6.31 -2.12
CA ALA A 76 1.77 -7.71 -1.81
C ALA A 76 1.30 -7.89 -0.35
N GLY A 77 1.90 -7.16 0.59
CA GLY A 77 1.45 -7.10 1.98
C GLY A 77 0.02 -6.56 2.10
N PHE A 78 -0.33 -5.52 1.35
CA PHE A 78 -1.69 -4.97 1.31
C PHE A 78 -2.70 -5.99 0.75
N GLU A 79 -2.38 -6.68 -0.35
CA GLU A 79 -3.26 -7.70 -0.93
C GLU A 79 -3.53 -8.85 0.06
N ALA A 80 -2.50 -9.30 0.78
CA ALA A 80 -2.64 -10.31 1.84
C ALA A 80 -3.51 -9.80 3.00
N PHE A 81 -3.24 -8.58 3.50
CA PHE A 81 -4.06 -7.92 4.50
C PHE A 81 -5.53 -7.84 4.08
N PHE A 82 -5.80 -7.37 2.87
CA PHE A 82 -7.15 -7.15 2.37
C PHE A 82 -7.93 -8.48 2.32
N GLU A 83 -7.28 -9.54 1.86
CA GLU A 83 -7.84 -10.88 1.84
C GLU A 83 -8.18 -11.38 3.26
N ASP A 84 -7.23 -11.28 4.18
CA ASP A 84 -7.41 -11.75 5.57
C ASP A 84 -8.44 -10.91 6.32
N PHE A 85 -8.49 -9.61 6.08
CA PHE A 85 -9.52 -8.71 6.61
C PHE A 85 -10.92 -9.15 6.16
N CYS A 86 -11.11 -9.38 4.85
CA CYS A 86 -12.41 -9.82 4.32
C CYS A 86 -12.85 -11.16 4.91
N LYS A 87 -11.92 -12.11 5.09
CA LYS A 87 -12.21 -13.38 5.77
C LYS A 87 -12.56 -13.15 7.24
N GLY A 88 -11.84 -12.27 7.91
CA GLY A 88 -12.10 -11.93 9.31
C GLY A 88 -13.50 -11.36 9.52
N VAL A 89 -13.96 -10.48 8.61
CA VAL A 89 -15.32 -9.96 8.64
C VAL A 89 -16.35 -11.09 8.51
N LEU A 90 -16.12 -12.05 7.60
CA LEU A 90 -17.00 -13.21 7.43
C LEU A 90 -17.01 -14.11 8.68
N MET A 91 -15.84 -14.36 9.28
CA MET A 91 -15.64 -15.24 10.44
C MET A 91 -16.43 -14.84 11.69
N ARG A 92 -16.94 -13.60 11.75
CA ARG A 92 -17.86 -13.17 12.81
C ARG A 92 -19.21 -13.88 12.80
N THR A 93 -19.58 -14.45 11.65
CA THR A 93 -20.91 -15.06 11.44
C THR A 93 -20.87 -16.52 11.02
N ILE A 94 -19.74 -16.98 10.49
CA ILE A 94 -19.55 -18.34 9.95
C ILE A 94 -18.18 -18.89 10.35
N SER A 95 -17.98 -20.19 10.18
CA SER A 95 -16.69 -20.82 10.50
C SER A 95 -15.55 -20.35 9.59
N ALA A 96 -14.29 -20.53 10.02
CA ALA A 96 -13.12 -20.16 9.22
C ALA A 96 -13.09 -20.85 7.83
N GLN A 97 -13.47 -22.12 7.75
CA GLN A 97 -13.51 -22.87 6.50
C GLN A 97 -14.59 -22.35 5.54
N GLU A 98 -15.77 -22.00 6.09
CA GLU A 98 -16.85 -21.40 5.32
C GLU A 98 -16.49 -19.99 4.87
N ALA A 99 -15.85 -19.18 5.73
CA ALA A 99 -15.36 -17.84 5.40
C ALA A 99 -14.37 -17.87 4.24
N GLN A 100 -13.39 -18.78 4.25
CA GLN A 100 -12.47 -18.99 3.13
C GLN A 100 -13.23 -19.33 1.84
N SER A 101 -14.18 -20.26 1.91
CA SER A 101 -14.96 -20.71 0.76
C SER A 101 -15.84 -19.60 0.20
N GLN A 102 -16.43 -18.77 1.06
CA GLN A 102 -17.28 -17.65 0.70
C GLN A 102 -16.46 -16.49 0.11
N TYR A 103 -15.29 -16.19 0.70
CA TYR A 103 -14.36 -15.21 0.14
C TYR A 103 -13.94 -15.57 -1.29
N VAL A 104 -13.55 -16.84 -1.54
CA VAL A 104 -13.18 -17.30 -2.90
C VAL A 104 -14.33 -17.11 -3.89
N LYS A 105 -15.58 -17.36 -3.48
CA LYS A 105 -16.77 -17.11 -4.32
C LYS A 105 -16.93 -15.62 -4.64
N ILE A 106 -16.81 -14.75 -3.64
CA ILE A 106 -16.89 -13.29 -3.80
C ILE A 106 -15.78 -12.80 -4.74
N PHE A 107 -14.55 -13.23 -4.50
CA PHE A 107 -13.38 -12.87 -5.29
C PHE A 107 -13.47 -13.30 -6.75
N ASN A 108 -13.90 -14.53 -7.01
CA ASN A 108 -14.10 -15.00 -8.40
C ASN A 108 -15.23 -14.24 -9.10
N LYS A 109 -16.31 -13.90 -8.38
CA LYS A 109 -17.39 -13.07 -8.92
C LYS A 109 -16.91 -11.66 -9.24
N SER A 110 -16.07 -11.05 -8.42
CA SER A 110 -15.53 -9.71 -8.67
C SER A 110 -14.57 -9.68 -9.87
N ARG A 111 -13.78 -10.74 -10.11
CA ARG A 111 -12.90 -10.86 -11.28
C ARG A 111 -13.61 -10.82 -12.63
N SER A 112 -14.84 -11.35 -12.71
CA SER A 112 -15.62 -11.37 -13.95
C SER A 112 -16.00 -9.97 -14.47
N LYS A 113 -16.01 -8.98 -13.58
CA LYS A 113 -16.26 -7.58 -13.92
C LYS A 113 -14.92 -6.94 -14.27
N ARG A 114 -14.66 -6.63 -15.54
CA ARG A 114 -13.45 -5.89 -16.00
C ARG A 114 -13.43 -4.47 -15.42
N LYS A 115 -13.09 -4.35 -14.15
CA LYS A 115 -13.02 -3.09 -13.38
C LYS A 115 -11.55 -2.77 -13.06
N THR A 116 -11.22 -1.49 -12.87
CA THR A 116 -9.91 -1.03 -12.36
C THR A 116 -9.62 -1.62 -10.96
N SER A 117 -8.38 -1.67 -10.48
CA SER A 117 -8.04 -2.35 -9.22
C SER A 117 -8.80 -1.88 -7.99
N LEU A 118 -8.88 -0.58 -7.74
CA LEU A 118 -9.55 -0.09 -6.54
C LEU A 118 -11.04 -0.41 -6.59
N THR A 119 -11.63 -0.34 -7.79
CA THR A 119 -12.99 -0.81 -8.02
C THR A 119 -13.16 -2.33 -7.93
N LYS A 120 -12.08 -3.14 -7.97
CA LYS A 120 -12.13 -4.58 -7.65
C LYS A 120 -12.19 -4.80 -6.14
N PHE A 121 -11.39 -4.07 -5.35
CA PHE A 121 -11.44 -4.14 -3.88
C PHE A 121 -12.82 -3.71 -3.37
N GLU A 122 -13.35 -2.58 -3.84
CA GLU A 122 -14.71 -2.15 -3.49
C GLU A 122 -15.79 -3.15 -3.92
N ALA A 123 -15.63 -3.82 -5.07
CA ALA A 123 -16.56 -4.86 -5.50
C ALA A 123 -16.50 -6.13 -4.63
N ILE A 124 -15.39 -6.38 -3.92
CA ILE A 124 -15.26 -7.46 -2.94
C ILE A 124 -15.88 -7.04 -1.60
N LEU A 125 -15.73 -5.76 -1.22
CA LEU A 125 -16.32 -5.20 -0.01
C LEU A 125 -17.85 -5.01 -0.11
N GLU A 126 -18.39 -4.90 -1.33
CA GLU A 126 -19.82 -4.68 -1.58
C GLU A 126 -20.70 -5.76 -0.92
N PRO A 127 -20.49 -7.07 -1.17
CA PRO A 127 -21.21 -8.14 -0.47
C PRO A 127 -21.02 -8.20 1.05
N LEU A 128 -19.96 -7.57 1.57
CA LEU A 128 -19.67 -7.48 3.00
C LEU A 128 -20.28 -6.22 3.64
N ALA A 129 -20.97 -5.38 2.86
CA ALA A 129 -21.44 -4.06 3.29
C ALA A 129 -20.32 -3.20 3.91
N ARG A 130 -19.12 -3.24 3.31
CA ARG A 130 -17.94 -2.41 3.67
C ARG A 130 -17.42 -1.54 2.54
N HIS A 131 -18.16 -1.50 1.44
CA HIS A 131 -17.85 -0.64 0.30
C HIS A 131 -18.26 0.81 0.58
N GLY A 132 -17.76 1.74 -0.22
CA GLY A 132 -18.19 3.14 -0.18
C GLY A 132 -17.34 4.04 -1.07
N ASP A 133 -17.61 5.33 -0.99
CA ASP A 133 -16.88 6.33 -1.77
C ASP A 133 -15.42 6.45 -1.36
N ILE A 134 -14.57 6.74 -2.34
CA ILE A 134 -13.13 6.95 -2.15
C ILE A 134 -12.81 8.36 -2.63
N PRO A 135 -12.19 9.21 -1.79
CA PRO A 135 -11.78 10.55 -2.17
C PRO A 135 -10.93 10.53 -3.45
N PRO A 136 -11.16 11.46 -4.40
CA PRO A 136 -10.49 11.43 -5.69
C PRO A 136 -8.95 11.45 -5.62
N ASN A 137 -8.38 12.16 -4.65
CA ASN A 137 -6.92 12.25 -4.48
C ASN A 137 -6.34 10.90 -4.03
N LEU A 138 -6.90 10.30 -2.98
CA LEU A 138 -6.56 8.94 -2.54
C LEU A 138 -6.74 7.90 -3.67
N LEU A 139 -7.86 7.92 -4.39
CA LEU A 139 -8.14 7.02 -5.52
C LEU A 139 -7.06 7.13 -6.61
N THR A 140 -6.65 8.36 -6.94
CA THR A 140 -5.63 8.63 -7.96
C THR A 140 -4.27 8.09 -7.51
N ALA A 141 -3.82 8.44 -6.31
CA ALA A 141 -2.54 7.98 -5.78
C ALA A 141 -2.47 6.45 -5.65
N PHE A 142 -3.56 5.81 -5.24
CA PHE A 142 -3.64 4.36 -5.13
C PHE A 142 -3.58 3.66 -6.49
N LYS A 143 -4.22 4.22 -7.52
CA LYS A 143 -4.13 3.71 -8.90
C LYS A 143 -2.72 3.86 -9.48
N GLU A 144 -2.08 4.99 -9.25
CA GLU A 144 -0.68 5.21 -9.65
C GLU A 144 0.25 4.18 -8.97
N ALA A 145 0.07 3.95 -7.67
CA ALA A 145 0.82 2.93 -6.93
C ALA A 145 0.65 1.53 -7.53
N GLU A 146 -0.57 1.13 -7.90
CA GLU A 146 -0.83 -0.13 -8.59
C GLU A 146 -0.12 -0.21 -9.95
N ALA A 147 -0.25 0.84 -10.76
CA ALA A 147 0.34 0.87 -12.10
C ALA A 147 1.87 0.72 -12.03
N ILE A 148 2.51 1.42 -11.08
CA ILE A 148 3.93 1.31 -10.81
C ILE A 148 4.28 -0.10 -10.32
N ARG A 149 3.52 -0.67 -9.39
CA ARG A 149 3.73 -2.06 -8.97
C ARG A 149 3.68 -3.03 -10.14
N ASN A 150 2.69 -2.89 -11.02
CA ASN A 150 2.50 -3.76 -12.17
C ASN A 150 3.66 -3.63 -13.17
N ILE A 151 4.14 -2.41 -13.42
CA ILE A 151 5.24 -2.18 -14.37
C ILE A 151 6.57 -2.72 -13.85
N TRP A 152 6.80 -2.64 -12.54
CA TRP A 152 7.96 -3.25 -11.90
C TRP A 152 7.90 -4.78 -11.93
N ALA A 153 6.73 -5.36 -11.66
CA ALA A 153 6.53 -6.81 -11.65
C ALA A 153 6.69 -7.44 -13.04
N HIS A 154 6.22 -6.78 -14.10
CA HIS A 154 6.12 -7.38 -15.43
C HIS A 154 7.13 -6.87 -16.45
N ASN A 155 7.53 -5.60 -16.36
CA ASN A 155 8.38 -4.94 -17.37
C ASN A 155 9.68 -4.37 -16.79
N ALA A 156 10.09 -4.83 -15.60
CA ALA A 156 11.29 -4.33 -14.90
C ALA A 156 11.33 -2.80 -14.78
N GLY A 157 10.15 -2.18 -14.63
CA GLY A 157 9.97 -0.75 -14.51
C GLY A 157 9.96 0.01 -15.84
N ARG A 158 9.93 -0.65 -17.00
CA ARG A 158 9.84 0.04 -18.30
C ARG A 158 8.39 0.33 -18.68
N VAL A 159 8.09 1.59 -18.96
CA VAL A 159 6.75 2.08 -19.33
C VAL A 159 6.26 1.41 -20.60
N ASP A 160 5.03 0.89 -20.56
CA ASP A 160 4.28 0.37 -21.69
C ASP A 160 3.02 1.22 -21.96
N GLU A 161 2.29 0.93 -23.05
CA GLU A 161 1.07 1.65 -23.41
C GLU A 161 -0.01 1.57 -22.31
N LYS A 162 -0.09 0.42 -21.63
CA LYS A 162 -1.04 0.19 -20.56
C LYS A 162 -0.77 1.09 -19.36
N PHE A 163 0.50 1.24 -18.99
CA PHE A 163 0.93 2.11 -17.90
C PHE A 163 0.56 3.57 -18.16
N LEU A 164 0.81 4.07 -19.38
CA LEU A 164 0.47 5.45 -19.75
C LEU A 164 -1.03 5.73 -19.64
N HIS A 165 -1.86 4.74 -19.98
CA HIS A 165 -3.30 4.82 -19.81
C HIS A 165 -3.73 4.82 -18.33
N ASP A 166 -3.10 3.97 -17.51
CA ASP A 166 -3.51 3.77 -16.12
C ASP A 166 -2.97 4.84 -15.14
N ALA A 167 -1.83 5.47 -15.48
CA ALA A 167 -1.17 6.49 -14.65
C ALA A 167 -0.75 7.72 -15.47
N PRO A 168 -1.71 8.45 -16.09
CA PRO A 168 -1.41 9.60 -16.94
C PRO A 168 -0.79 10.79 -16.18
N GLY A 169 -0.97 10.86 -14.85
CA GLY A 169 -0.43 11.93 -14.00
C GLY A 169 1.08 11.88 -13.77
N LEU A 170 1.77 10.83 -14.22
CA LEU A 170 3.23 10.66 -14.02
C LEU A 170 4.08 11.28 -15.13
N GLU A 171 3.47 11.78 -16.21
CA GLU A 171 4.15 12.50 -17.30
C GLU A 171 5.35 11.74 -17.92
N LEU A 172 5.29 10.40 -17.94
CA LEU A 172 6.31 9.54 -18.54
C LEU A 172 6.01 9.22 -20.01
N THR A 173 7.01 8.77 -20.76
CA THR A 173 6.89 8.36 -22.17
C THR A 173 7.13 6.86 -22.36
N LEU A 174 6.67 6.32 -23.50
CA LEU A 174 6.79 4.89 -23.81
C LEU A 174 8.26 4.44 -23.83
N GLY A 175 8.59 3.41 -23.06
CA GLY A 175 9.96 2.87 -22.95
C GLY A 175 10.81 3.51 -21.86
N ASP A 176 10.37 4.63 -21.25
CA ASP A 176 11.03 5.23 -20.10
C ASP A 176 11.13 4.25 -18.95
N LYS A 177 12.14 4.44 -18.11
CA LYS A 177 12.21 3.73 -16.84
C LYS A 177 11.46 4.53 -15.79
N VAL A 178 10.50 3.87 -15.14
CA VAL A 178 9.76 4.41 -14.02
C VAL A 178 10.71 4.59 -12.84
N ASN A 179 11.07 5.84 -12.60
CA ASN A 179 11.89 6.25 -11.48
C ASN A 179 11.02 6.98 -10.48
N MET A 180 10.96 6.44 -9.25
CA MET A 180 10.27 7.11 -8.15
C MET A 180 11.26 7.92 -7.34
N ASP A 181 10.95 9.19 -7.15
CA ASP A 181 11.61 10.00 -6.12
C ASP A 181 11.10 9.63 -4.70
N VAL A 182 11.63 10.31 -3.69
CA VAL A 182 11.28 10.06 -2.29
C VAL A 182 9.83 10.47 -2.01
N ASP A 183 9.37 11.58 -2.58
CA ASP A 183 8.05 12.15 -2.30
C ASP A 183 6.94 11.29 -2.90
N GLN A 184 7.13 10.83 -4.14
CA GLN A 184 6.27 9.85 -4.80
C GLN A 184 6.21 8.54 -4.00
N TYR A 185 7.36 8.03 -3.56
CA TYR A 185 7.41 6.81 -2.76
C TYR A 185 6.63 6.95 -1.44
N ILE A 186 6.85 8.03 -0.70
CA ILE A 186 6.10 8.33 0.53
C ILE A 186 4.61 8.48 0.23
N LYS A 187 4.25 9.19 -0.84
CA LYS A 187 2.86 9.36 -1.29
C LYS A 187 2.16 8.02 -1.48
N TYR A 188 2.79 7.06 -2.14
CA TYR A 188 2.16 5.76 -2.41
C TYR A 188 2.06 4.87 -1.17
N ILE A 189 3.04 4.89 -0.27
CA ILE A 189 2.93 4.23 1.03
C ILE A 189 1.75 4.79 1.82
N GLN A 190 1.65 6.12 1.89
CA GLN A 190 0.57 6.80 2.59
C GLN A 190 -0.79 6.50 1.95
N ALA A 191 -0.88 6.39 0.63
CA ALA A 191 -2.14 6.05 -0.05
C ALA A 191 -2.60 4.62 0.29
N ILE A 192 -1.67 3.66 0.27
CA ILE A 192 -1.96 2.26 0.62
C ILE A 192 -2.39 2.15 2.08
N SER A 193 -1.65 2.79 2.99
CA SER A 193 -1.97 2.80 4.41
C SER A 193 -3.27 3.56 4.72
N MET A 194 -3.56 4.66 4.02
CA MET A 194 -4.81 5.38 4.23
C MET A 194 -6.00 4.54 3.78
N TYR A 195 -5.89 3.83 2.66
CA TYR A 195 -6.98 2.99 2.20
C TYR A 195 -7.27 1.81 3.16
N SER A 196 -6.25 1.22 3.80
CA SER A 196 -6.48 0.21 4.84
C SER A 196 -7.21 0.80 6.06
N ILE A 197 -6.89 2.04 6.45
CA ILE A 197 -7.58 2.75 7.53
C ILE A 197 -9.05 3.05 7.15
N VAL A 198 -9.31 3.47 5.91
CA VAL A 198 -10.69 3.67 5.40
C VAL A 198 -11.50 2.39 5.51
N ILE A 199 -10.95 1.25 5.08
CA ILE A 199 -11.62 -0.06 5.16
C ILE A 199 -11.91 -0.45 6.62
N SER A 200 -10.91 -0.33 7.49
CA SER A 200 -11.05 -0.63 8.92
C SER A 200 -12.10 0.27 9.59
N THR A 201 -12.09 1.57 9.29
CA THR A 201 -13.07 2.53 9.82
C THR A 201 -14.49 2.20 9.41
N ARG A 202 -14.71 1.86 8.13
CA ARG A 202 -16.05 1.44 7.65
C ARG A 202 -16.55 0.22 8.40
N ASP A 203 -15.65 -0.70 8.73
CA ASP A 203 -15.99 -1.88 9.51
C ASP A 203 -16.32 -1.55 10.96
N THR A 204 -15.52 -0.70 11.62
CA THR A 204 -15.81 -0.16 12.95
C THR A 204 -17.18 0.52 13.01
N ILE A 205 -17.52 1.37 12.03
CA ILE A 205 -18.83 2.03 11.95
C ILE A 205 -19.95 0.99 11.79
N ALA A 206 -19.76 0.00 10.93
CA ALA A 206 -20.77 -1.01 10.69
C ALA A 206 -20.95 -2.02 11.84
N LEU A 207 -20.00 -2.05 12.79
CA LEU A 207 -20.16 -2.72 14.09
C LEU A 207 -20.84 -1.82 15.14
N GLY A 208 -21.20 -0.58 14.80
CA GLY A 208 -21.89 0.36 15.69
C GLY A 208 -20.98 1.25 16.52
N TYR A 209 -19.67 1.27 16.24
CA TYR A 209 -18.72 2.15 16.91
C TYR A 209 -18.57 3.48 16.15
N ALA A 210 -17.98 4.48 16.80
CA ALA A 210 -17.62 5.73 16.14
C ALA A 210 -16.46 5.51 15.15
N ALA A 211 -16.38 6.37 14.13
CA ALA A 211 -15.21 6.43 13.27
C ALA A 211 -13.94 6.73 14.07
N LEU A 212 -12.77 6.33 13.55
CA LEU A 212 -11.51 6.75 14.15
C LEU A 212 -11.40 8.28 14.06
N PRO A 213 -10.92 8.94 15.12
CA PRO A 213 -10.77 10.38 15.10
C PRO A 213 -9.66 10.78 14.12
N GLU A 214 -9.80 11.98 13.54
CA GLU A 214 -8.90 12.48 12.50
C GLU A 214 -7.44 12.62 12.96
N ASP A 215 -7.22 12.87 14.25
CA ASP A 215 -5.89 12.97 14.86
C ASP A 215 -5.10 11.65 14.80
N TYR A 216 -5.78 10.51 14.68
CA TYR A 216 -5.14 9.21 14.48
C TYR A 216 -4.42 9.08 13.13
N MET A 217 -4.75 9.94 12.15
CA MET A 217 -4.19 9.88 10.79
C MET A 217 -2.80 10.54 10.68
N GLY A 218 -2.35 11.25 11.71
CA GLY A 218 -1.13 12.06 11.67
C GLY A 218 -1.18 13.16 10.61
N ASP A 219 -0.04 13.71 10.21
CA ASP A 219 0.06 14.81 9.23
C ASP A 219 0.18 14.31 7.77
N GLY A 220 -0.42 13.16 7.46
CA GLY A 220 -0.40 12.59 6.11
C GLY A 220 -1.21 13.42 5.11
N GLN A 221 -0.77 13.46 3.85
CA GLN A 221 -1.44 14.27 2.80
C GLN A 221 -2.90 13.84 2.51
N PHE A 222 -3.29 12.64 2.93
CA PHE A 222 -4.65 12.11 2.78
C PHE A 222 -5.51 12.26 4.05
N ARG A 223 -5.05 13.00 5.05
CA ARG A 223 -5.83 13.28 6.27
C ARG A 223 -7.14 13.99 5.95
N ALA A 224 -7.10 15.02 5.10
CA ALA A 224 -8.29 15.75 4.68
C ALA A 224 -9.26 14.83 3.91
N ASP A 225 -8.73 13.97 3.03
CA ASP A 225 -9.53 12.95 2.32
C ASP A 225 -10.29 12.05 3.32
N TYR A 226 -9.62 11.57 4.38
CA TYR A 226 -10.28 10.80 5.44
C TYR A 226 -11.39 11.59 6.14
N ALA A 227 -11.11 12.84 6.53
CA ALA A 227 -12.07 13.70 7.20
C ALA A 227 -13.34 13.92 6.37
N THR A 228 -13.21 14.07 5.04
CA THR A 228 -14.38 14.20 4.15
C THR A 228 -15.30 12.99 4.14
N LEU A 229 -14.81 11.80 4.49
CA LEU A 229 -15.61 10.58 4.52
C LEU A 229 -16.32 10.37 5.86
N PHE A 230 -15.69 10.76 6.97
CA PHE A 230 -16.10 10.28 8.30
C PHE A 230 -16.30 11.37 9.36
N CYS A 231 -15.98 12.64 9.08
CA CYS A 231 -16.00 13.73 10.06
C CYS A 231 -17.03 14.84 9.73
N SER A 232 -18.02 14.56 8.88
CA SER A 232 -19.10 15.49 8.51
C SER A 232 -20.22 15.59 9.54
#